data_AF-A0A972WLJ8-F1
#
_entry.id   AF-A0A972WLJ8-F1
#
_cell.length_a   1.000
_cell.length_b   1.000
_cell.length_c   1.000
_cell.angle_alpha   90.00
_cell.angle_beta   90.00
_cell.angle_gamma   90.00
#
_symmetry.space_group_name_H-M   'P 1'
#
loop_
_entity.id
_entity.type
_entity.pdbx_description
1 polymer ?
#
loop_
_entity_poly.entity_id
_entity_poly.type
_entity_poly.pdbx_seq_one_letter_code
_entity_poly.pdbx_strand_id
1 'polypeptide(L)'
;MYTFGMAGSEQAFDPLILLILAIFFDGYVGEMRGLMRFIKHPVALIGDLVDFLDRKLNRDKRGDMDRAIRGALTVVIVVTASGAVGVGIAWLTLNHTFGWVLELILLTLLLAGRSLYDHVKEVAKALEIGLEPGRQAVAQIVGRDPQQLDIHGVCRAAIESCAENLCDGVVAPVFWYVLFGFPGLIIYKSVNTMDSMIGHKNAKYRAFG
;
A
#
# COMPACT_ATOMS: atom_id res chain seq x y z
N MET A 1 -15.46 -3.26 -18.76
CA MET A 1 -14.02 -3.45 -18.96
C MET A 1 -13.43 -2.07 -19.18
N TYR A 2 -12.96 -1.43 -18.12
CA TYR A 2 -12.49 -0.02 -18.13
C TYR A 2 -11.10 0.14 -18.78
N THR A 3 -10.50 -0.95 -19.23
CA THR A 3 -9.05 -1.03 -19.43
C THR A 3 -8.58 -0.91 -20.87
N PHE A 4 -9.46 -0.96 -21.88
CA PHE A 4 -9.00 -0.87 -23.27
C PHE A 4 -10.01 -0.16 -24.18
N GLY A 5 -9.75 1.12 -24.45
CA GLY A 5 -10.05 1.74 -25.76
C GLY A 5 -11.51 1.83 -26.23
N MET A 6 -12.51 1.88 -25.35
CA MET A 6 -13.92 2.05 -25.76
C MET A 6 -14.60 3.21 -25.03
N ALA A 7 -14.02 4.40 -25.15
CA ALA A 7 -14.78 5.65 -25.17
C ALA A 7 -13.98 6.61 -26.05
N GLY A 8 -14.49 6.86 -27.27
CA GLY A 8 -13.86 7.77 -28.23
C GLY A 8 -13.97 9.23 -27.79
N SER A 9 -13.24 9.61 -26.74
CA SER A 9 -12.97 11.01 -26.45
C SER A 9 -11.49 11.27 -26.74
N GLU A 10 -11.20 12.25 -27.60
CA GLU A 10 -9.84 12.71 -27.92
C GLU A 10 -9.09 13.33 -26.71
N GLN A 11 -9.58 13.13 -25.48
CA GLN A 11 -9.14 13.81 -24.27
C GLN A 11 -8.73 12.86 -23.12
N ALA A 12 -8.94 11.54 -23.23
CA ALA A 12 -8.58 10.59 -22.18
C ALA A 12 -7.10 10.17 -22.30
N PHE A 13 -6.32 10.38 -21.24
CA PHE A 13 -4.94 9.91 -21.16
C PHE A 13 -4.90 8.38 -20.97
N ASP A 14 -4.03 7.69 -21.72
CA ASP A 14 -3.93 6.22 -21.64
C ASP A 14 -3.47 5.78 -20.23
N PRO A 15 -4.24 4.91 -19.53
CA PRO A 15 -3.87 4.40 -18.21
C PRO A 15 -2.47 3.78 -18.14
N LEU A 16 -2.02 3.09 -19.19
CA LEU A 16 -0.69 2.47 -19.21
C LEU A 16 0.41 3.53 -19.30
N ILE A 17 0.16 4.62 -20.03
CA ILE A 17 1.09 5.76 -20.04
C ILE A 17 1.16 6.40 -18.65
N LEU A 18 0.01 6.59 -17.98
CA LEU A 18 -0.01 7.10 -16.61
C LEU A 18 0.74 6.20 -15.64
N LEU A 19 0.58 4.88 -15.76
CA LEU A 19 1.30 3.90 -14.96
C LEU A 19 2.81 3.99 -15.16
N ILE A 20 3.28 4.03 -16.41
CA ILE A 20 4.71 4.14 -16.72
C ILE A 20 5.28 5.45 -16.16
N LEU A 21 4.54 6.56 -16.32
CA LEU A 21 4.92 7.85 -15.74
C LEU A 21 4.99 7.76 -14.21
N ALA A 22 4.00 7.15 -13.55
CA ALA A 22 3.96 6.99 -12.11
C ALA A 22 5.16 6.18 -11.60
N ILE A 23 5.52 5.08 -12.26
CA ILE A 23 6.71 4.28 -11.90
C ILE A 23 7.99 5.11 -12.05
N PHE A 24 8.10 5.90 -13.13
CA PHE A 24 9.24 6.78 -13.33
C PHE A 24 9.33 7.86 -12.26
N PHE A 25 8.21 8.51 -11.94
CA PHE A 25 8.15 9.54 -10.89
C PHE A 25 8.40 8.96 -9.50
N ASP A 26 7.88 7.79 -9.16
CA ASP A 26 8.18 7.10 -7.90
C ASP A 26 9.69 6.86 -7.81
N GLY A 27 10.31 6.27 -8.83
CA GLY A 27 11.75 6.00 -8.84
C GLY A 27 12.64 7.24 -8.66
N TYR A 28 12.18 8.42 -9.10
CA TYR A 28 12.95 9.67 -9.04
C TYR A 28 12.63 10.52 -7.79
N VAL A 29 11.35 10.67 -7.45
CA VAL A 29 10.84 11.57 -6.40
C VAL A 29 10.59 10.83 -5.10
N GLY A 30 10.28 9.54 -5.17
CA GLY A 30 9.83 8.71 -4.05
C GLY A 30 8.53 9.20 -3.42
N GLU A 31 8.43 9.12 -2.09
CA GLU A 31 7.21 9.41 -1.31
C GLU A 31 6.73 10.87 -1.35
N MET A 32 7.29 11.71 -2.22
CA MET A 32 6.93 13.13 -2.35
C MET A 32 6.86 13.81 -0.98
N ARG A 33 7.90 13.64 -0.14
CA ARG A 33 7.91 14.06 1.28
C ARG A 33 7.46 15.50 1.52
N GLY A 34 7.67 16.40 0.55
CA GLY A 34 7.16 17.78 0.61
C GLY A 34 5.63 17.88 0.56
N LEU A 35 4.98 17.10 -0.30
CA LEU A 35 3.52 17.03 -0.42
C LEU A 35 2.89 16.36 0.79
N MET A 36 3.51 15.29 1.30
CA MET A 36 3.04 14.54 2.48
C MET A 36 3.12 15.31 3.80
N ARG A 37 3.79 16.47 3.82
CA ARG A 37 3.71 17.41 4.96
C ARG A 37 2.36 18.12 5.04
N PHE A 38 1.66 18.27 3.92
CA PHE A 38 0.42 19.02 3.82
C PHE A 38 -0.80 18.12 3.65
N ILE A 39 -0.63 16.94 3.03
CA ILE A 39 -1.72 16.01 2.73
C ILE A 39 -1.40 14.67 3.38
N LYS A 40 -2.40 14.10 4.06
CA LYS A 40 -2.29 12.77 4.63
C LYS A 40 -2.23 11.72 3.53
N HIS A 41 -1.29 10.78 3.64
CA HIS A 41 -1.11 9.72 2.65
C HIS A 41 -2.40 8.89 2.45
N PRO A 42 -2.78 8.50 1.22
CA PRO A 42 -4.02 7.76 0.97
C PRO A 42 -4.14 6.46 1.79
N VAL A 43 -3.05 5.70 1.92
CA VAL A 43 -3.00 4.49 2.78
C VAL A 43 -3.25 4.83 4.25
N ALA A 44 -2.77 5.98 4.74
CA ALA A 44 -3.03 6.40 6.11
C ALA A 44 -4.49 6.81 6.34
N LEU A 45 -5.17 7.36 5.33
CA LEU A 45 -6.62 7.62 5.39
C LEU A 45 -7.43 6.32 5.42
N ILE A 46 -7.03 5.31 4.64
CA ILE A 46 -7.60 3.97 4.72
C ILE A 46 -7.36 3.38 6.12
N GLY A 47 -6.14 3.53 6.63
CA GLY A 47 -5.77 3.08 7.97
C GLY A 47 -6.66 3.71 9.06
N ASP A 48 -6.92 5.01 9.01
CA ASP A 48 -7.84 5.66 9.96
C ASP A 48 -9.25 5.05 9.92
N LEU A 49 -9.75 4.73 8.72
CA LEU A 49 -11.06 4.09 8.57
C LEU A 49 -11.06 2.68 9.17
N VAL A 50 -10.01 1.90 8.92
CA VAL A 50 -9.84 0.57 9.51
C VAL A 50 -9.76 0.65 11.03
N ASP A 51 -8.97 1.59 11.57
CA ASP A 51 -8.79 1.79 13.01
C ASP A 51 -10.10 2.22 13.70
N PHE A 52 -10.87 3.09 13.04
CA PHE A 52 -12.21 3.47 13.49
C PHE A 52 -13.16 2.27 13.53
N LEU A 53 -13.16 1.45 12.48
CA LEU A 53 -14.02 0.27 12.37
C LEU A 53 -13.61 -0.82 13.37
N ASP A 54 -12.32 -1.07 13.56
CA ASP A 54 -11.80 -1.98 14.59
C ASP A 54 -12.30 -1.55 15.98
N ARG A 55 -12.06 -0.29 16.38
CA ARG A 55 -12.50 0.22 17.69
C ARG A 55 -14.02 0.14 17.88
N LYS A 56 -14.79 0.28 16.81
CA LYS A 56 -16.26 0.28 16.88
C LYS A 56 -16.84 -1.14 16.85
N LEU A 57 -16.29 -2.02 16.02
CA LEU A 57 -16.86 -3.30 15.65
C LEU A 57 -16.17 -4.50 16.33
N ASN A 58 -14.89 -4.41 16.67
CA ASN A 58 -14.16 -5.43 17.41
C ASN A 58 -14.25 -5.14 18.93
N ARG A 59 -15.14 -5.84 19.63
CA ARG A 59 -15.33 -5.68 21.08
C ARG A 59 -15.07 -6.99 21.78
N ASP A 60 -14.19 -6.98 22.78
CA ASP A 60 -13.77 -8.19 23.51
C ASP A 60 -14.90 -8.94 24.21
N LYS A 61 -16.01 -8.26 24.52
CA LYS A 61 -17.20 -8.87 25.15
C LYS A 61 -18.08 -9.67 24.18
N ARG A 62 -17.78 -9.65 22.88
CA ARG A 62 -18.56 -10.36 21.84
C ARG A 62 -18.01 -11.76 21.61
N GLY A 63 -18.89 -12.70 21.31
CA GLY A 63 -18.48 -14.04 20.89
C GLY A 63 -17.76 -14.03 19.54
N ASP A 64 -16.96 -15.06 19.30
CA ASP A 64 -16.09 -15.14 18.12
C ASP A 64 -16.87 -15.04 16.79
N MET A 65 -18.06 -15.63 16.70
CA MET A 65 -18.89 -15.54 15.49
C MET A 65 -19.36 -14.10 15.20
N ASP A 66 -19.78 -13.34 16.22
CA ASP A 66 -20.18 -11.94 16.03
C ASP A 66 -18.97 -11.07 15.65
N ARG A 67 -17.79 -11.37 16.20
CA ARG A 67 -16.53 -10.72 15.78
C ARG A 67 -16.20 -11.04 14.32
N ALA A 68 -16.36 -12.29 13.88
CA ALA A 68 -16.10 -12.69 12.49
C ALA A 68 -17.03 -12.02 11.48
N ILE A 69 -18.34 -11.98 11.77
CA ILE A 69 -19.32 -11.29 10.92
C ILE A 69 -18.99 -9.79 10.81
N ARG A 70 -18.59 -9.17 11.92
CA ARG A 70 -18.21 -7.75 11.95
C ARG A 70 -16.86 -7.48 11.27
N GLY A 71 -15.97 -8.45 11.30
CA GLY A 71 -14.76 -8.49 10.49
C GLY A 71 -15.05 -8.44 9.01
N ALA A 72 -15.87 -9.38 8.54
CA ALA A 72 -16.34 -9.41 7.16
C ALA A 72 -17.06 -8.10 6.77
N LEU A 73 -17.87 -7.53 7.66
CA LEU A 73 -18.51 -6.24 7.45
C LEU A 73 -17.48 -5.11 7.30
N THR A 74 -16.42 -5.10 8.11
CA THR A 74 -15.30 -4.14 8.00
C THR A 74 -14.66 -4.23 6.62
N VAL A 75 -14.32 -5.44 6.18
CA VAL A 75 -13.75 -5.69 4.84
C VAL A 75 -14.67 -5.16 3.75
N VAL A 76 -15.96 -5.49 3.78
CA VAL A 76 -16.94 -5.03 2.79
C VAL A 76 -17.05 -3.51 2.76
N ILE A 77 -17.12 -2.86 3.93
CA ILE A 77 -17.21 -1.40 4.03
C ILE A 77 -15.97 -0.75 3.43
N VAL A 78 -14.77 -1.18 3.84
CA VAL A 78 -13.51 -0.57 3.40
C VAL A 78 -13.30 -0.80 1.89
N VAL A 79 -13.49 -2.02 1.40
CA VAL A 79 -13.35 -2.34 -0.04
C VAL A 79 -14.35 -1.55 -0.87
N THR A 80 -15.62 -1.47 -0.44
CA THR A 80 -16.65 -0.72 -1.18
C THR A 80 -16.35 0.77 -1.18
N ALA A 81 -15.96 1.34 -0.04
CA ALA A 81 -15.61 2.76 0.05
C ALA A 81 -14.39 3.11 -0.81
N SER A 82 -13.31 2.32 -0.72
CA SER A 82 -12.11 2.52 -1.52
C SER A 82 -12.38 2.32 -3.01
N GLY A 83 -13.16 1.29 -3.38
CA GLY A 83 -13.58 1.06 -4.76
C GLY A 83 -14.41 2.22 -5.32
N ALA A 84 -15.37 2.75 -4.55
CA ALA A 84 -16.17 3.90 -4.96
C ALA A 84 -15.31 5.16 -5.17
N VAL A 85 -14.37 5.44 -4.26
CA VAL A 85 -13.39 6.52 -4.43
C VAL A 85 -12.54 6.30 -5.69
N GLY A 86 -12.07 5.07 -5.91
CA GLY A 86 -11.27 4.73 -7.07
C GLY A 86 -12.02 4.89 -8.39
N VAL A 87 -13.29 4.50 -8.43
CA VAL A 87 -14.18 4.72 -9.59
C VAL A 87 -14.40 6.22 -9.82
N GLY A 88 -14.58 7.00 -8.76
CA GLY A 88 -14.69 8.46 -8.85
C GLY A 88 -13.43 9.10 -9.47
N ILE A 89 -12.24 8.66 -9.06
CA ILE A 89 -10.97 9.15 -9.62
C ILE A 89 -10.83 8.75 -11.09
N ALA A 90 -11.07 7.49 -11.43
CA ALA A 90 -11.04 7.04 -12.82
C ALA A 90 -12.06 7.80 -13.69
N TRP A 91 -13.26 8.07 -13.15
CA TRP A 91 -14.26 8.90 -13.83
C TRP A 91 -13.74 10.32 -14.05
N LEU A 92 -13.09 10.94 -13.05
CA LEU A 92 -12.50 12.27 -13.19
C LEU A 92 -11.43 12.30 -14.30
N THR A 93 -10.56 11.28 -14.35
CA THR A 93 -9.53 11.13 -15.39
C THR A 93 -10.11 11.06 -16.80
N LEU A 94 -11.24 10.37 -16.97
CA LEU A 94 -11.86 10.19 -18.28
C LEU A 94 -12.72 11.38 -18.74
N ASN A 95 -13.27 12.16 -17.80
CA ASN A 95 -14.27 13.19 -18.09
C ASN A 95 -13.77 14.63 -17.90
N HIS A 96 -12.61 14.84 -17.29
CA HIS A 96 -12.04 16.17 -17.08
C HIS A 96 -10.60 16.26 -17.60
N THR A 97 -10.28 17.37 -18.27
CA THR A 97 -8.99 17.62 -18.94
C THR A 97 -7.76 17.44 -18.05
N PHE A 98 -7.89 17.69 -16.73
CA PHE A 98 -6.80 17.56 -15.76
C PHE A 98 -7.01 16.43 -14.73
N GLY A 99 -8.02 15.57 -14.91
CA GLY A 99 -8.28 14.47 -13.98
C GLY A 99 -7.11 13.50 -13.87
N TRP A 100 -6.40 13.28 -14.98
CA TRP A 100 -5.21 12.43 -15.04
C TRP A 100 -4.06 12.89 -14.13
N VAL A 101 -3.97 14.19 -13.81
CA VAL A 101 -2.92 14.72 -12.92
C VAL A 101 -3.14 14.20 -11.49
N LEU A 102 -4.39 14.20 -11.04
CA LEU A 102 -4.75 13.67 -9.72
C LEU A 102 -4.46 12.18 -9.65
N GLU A 103 -4.87 11.43 -10.68
CA GLU A 103 -4.59 9.99 -10.75
C GLU A 103 -3.09 9.70 -10.77
N LEU A 104 -2.30 10.43 -11.56
CA LEU A 104 -0.84 10.29 -11.61
C LEU A 104 -0.18 10.54 -10.25
N ILE A 105 -0.58 11.60 -9.54
CA ILE A 105 -0.06 11.89 -8.19
C ILE A 105 -0.41 10.73 -7.25
N LEU A 106 -1.67 10.29 -7.24
CA LEU A 106 -2.11 9.21 -6.35
C LEU A 106 -1.43 7.88 -6.68
N LEU A 107 -1.26 7.56 -7.97
CA LEU A 107 -0.50 6.37 -8.41
C LEU A 107 0.94 6.43 -7.89
N THR A 108 1.59 7.58 -8.05
CA THR A 108 2.97 7.74 -7.60
C THR A 108 3.09 7.59 -6.07
N LEU A 109 2.13 8.11 -5.30
CA LEU A 109 2.11 7.94 -3.84
C LEU A 109 1.82 6.49 -3.42
N LEU A 110 0.99 5.77 -4.17
CA LEU A 110 0.61 4.40 -3.84
C LEU A 110 1.65 3.36 -4.28
N LEU A 111 2.59 3.73 -5.15
CA LEU A 111 3.78 2.94 -5.45
C LEU A 111 4.90 3.31 -4.46
N ALA A 112 5.60 2.30 -3.96
CA ALA A 112 6.62 2.47 -2.91
C ALA A 112 8.02 1.97 -3.34
N GLY A 113 8.29 1.95 -4.64
CA GLY A 113 9.52 1.35 -5.19
C GLY A 113 10.78 2.09 -4.75
N ARG A 114 10.74 3.42 -4.69
CA ARG A 114 11.91 4.20 -4.26
C ARG A 114 12.20 4.08 -2.77
N SER A 115 11.16 4.17 -1.94
CA SER A 115 11.29 4.03 -0.49
C SER A 115 11.88 2.66 -0.12
N LEU A 116 11.39 1.60 -0.78
CA LEU A 116 11.93 0.25 -0.66
C LEU A 116 13.43 0.17 -0.99
N TYR A 117 13.84 0.73 -2.13
CA TYR A 117 15.24 0.76 -2.52
C TYR A 117 16.11 1.49 -1.48
N ASP A 118 15.66 2.66 -1.02
CA ASP A 118 16.42 3.48 -0.08
C ASP A 118 16.63 2.74 1.26
N HIS A 119 15.61 2.07 1.79
CA HIS A 119 15.76 1.29 3.03
C HIS A 119 16.71 0.09 2.89
N VAL A 120 16.61 -0.69 1.82
CA VAL A 120 17.51 -1.84 1.61
C VAL A 120 18.95 -1.37 1.40
N LYS A 121 19.13 -0.25 0.69
CA LYS A 121 20.44 0.39 0.51
C LYS A 121 21.03 0.88 1.83
N GLU A 122 20.22 1.42 2.74
CA GLU A 122 20.65 1.82 4.07
C GLU A 122 21.19 0.63 4.87
N VAL A 123 20.53 -0.53 4.80
CA VAL A 123 21.04 -1.76 5.44
C VAL A 123 22.39 -2.17 4.87
N ALA A 124 22.53 -2.19 3.55
CA ALA A 124 23.79 -2.54 2.89
C ALA A 124 24.94 -1.61 3.32
N LYS A 125 24.71 -0.30 3.33
CA LYS A 125 25.69 0.70 3.79
C LYS A 125 26.01 0.55 5.28
N ALA A 126 25.01 0.27 6.11
CA ALA A 126 25.23 0.11 7.55
C ALA A 126 26.07 -1.13 7.86
N LEU A 127 25.90 -2.21 7.09
CA LEU A 127 26.72 -3.42 7.21
C LEU A 127 28.19 -3.21 6.84
N GLU A 128 28.52 -2.25 5.98
CA GLU A 128 29.92 -1.87 5.71
C GLU A 128 30.61 -1.26 6.95
N ILE A 129 29.84 -0.65 7.86
CA ILE A 129 30.34 -0.09 9.12
C ILE A 129 30.46 -1.19 10.18
N GLY A 130 29.48 -2.11 10.23
CA GLY A 130 29.51 -3.27 11.11
C GLY A 130 28.14 -3.88 11.37
N LEU A 131 28.11 -4.94 12.18
CA LEU A 131 26.90 -5.70 12.46
C LEU A 131 25.83 -4.87 13.19
N GLU A 132 26.21 -4.12 14.23
CA GLU A 132 25.23 -3.36 15.03
C GLU A 132 24.53 -2.25 14.24
N PRO A 133 25.24 -1.40 13.46
CA PRO A 133 24.57 -0.49 12.52
C PRO A 133 23.64 -1.22 11.55
N GLY A 134 24.06 -2.38 11.00
CA GLY A 134 23.22 -3.21 10.13
C GLY A 134 21.94 -3.70 10.82
N ARG A 135 22.04 -4.14 12.08
CA ARG A 135 20.89 -4.54 12.90
C ARG A 135 19.92 -3.39 13.14
N GLN A 136 20.44 -2.18 13.41
CA GLN A 136 19.62 -0.99 13.59
C GLN A 136 18.89 -0.58 12.31
N ALA A 137 19.57 -0.64 11.16
CA ALA A 137 18.98 -0.32 9.87
C ALA A 137 17.92 -1.36 9.48
N VAL A 138 18.21 -2.65 9.62
CA VAL A 138 17.28 -3.71 9.23
C VAL A 138 16.03 -3.73 10.12
N ALA A 139 16.14 -3.30 11.38
CA ALA A 139 15.02 -3.13 12.31
C ALA A 139 13.87 -2.27 11.76
N GLN A 140 14.18 -1.35 10.84
CA GLN A 140 13.17 -0.47 10.23
C GLN A 140 12.30 -1.18 9.19
N ILE A 141 12.72 -2.34 8.68
CA ILE A 141 12.04 -3.05 7.57
C ILE A 141 11.67 -4.49 7.91
N VAL A 142 11.94 -4.97 9.12
CA VAL A 142 11.59 -6.32 9.56
C VAL A 142 10.66 -6.26 10.77
N GLY A 143 9.74 -7.22 10.87
CA GLY A 143 8.89 -7.39 12.05
C GLY A 143 9.49 -8.26 13.17
N ARG A 144 10.72 -8.78 13.00
CA ARG A 144 11.39 -9.70 13.94
C ARG A 144 12.53 -9.02 14.70
N ASP A 145 12.88 -9.55 15.87
CA ASP A 145 13.98 -9.05 16.70
C ASP A 145 15.34 -9.13 15.96
N PRO A 146 15.95 -7.99 15.59
CA PRO A 146 17.23 -7.98 14.87
C PRO A 146 18.43 -8.36 15.73
N GLN A 147 18.32 -8.32 17.07
CA GLN A 147 19.46 -8.59 17.97
C GLN A 147 19.95 -10.04 17.89
N GLN A 148 19.10 -10.95 17.41
CA GLN A 148 19.41 -12.37 17.25
C GLN A 148 20.08 -12.68 15.91
N LEU A 149 20.20 -11.71 15.00
CA LEU A 149 20.70 -11.91 13.64
C LEU A 149 22.21 -11.70 13.56
N ASP A 150 22.94 -12.66 13.01
CA ASP A 150 24.31 -12.46 12.56
C ASP A 150 24.33 -11.68 11.23
N ILE A 151 25.52 -11.45 10.66
CA ILE A 151 25.66 -10.70 9.41
C ILE A 151 24.85 -11.31 8.26
N HIS A 152 24.86 -12.64 8.14
CA HIS A 152 24.08 -13.36 7.12
C HIS A 152 22.58 -13.28 7.39
N GLY A 153 22.17 -13.33 8.66
CA GLY A 153 20.80 -13.13 9.10
C GLY A 153 20.27 -11.75 8.76
N VAL A 154 21.07 -10.69 8.96
CA VAL A 154 20.71 -9.32 8.57
C VAL A 154 20.53 -9.22 7.05
N CYS A 155 21.48 -9.73 6.26
CA CYS A 155 21.36 -9.74 4.79
C CYS A 155 20.12 -10.50 4.32
N ARG A 156 19.88 -11.69 4.88
CA ARG A 156 18.70 -12.50 4.56
C ARG A 156 17.42 -11.75 4.91
N ALA A 157 17.36 -11.14 6.09
CA ALA A 157 16.20 -10.37 6.52
C ALA A 157 15.91 -9.19 5.58
N ALA A 158 16.93 -8.46 5.17
CA ALA A 158 16.78 -7.37 4.23
C ALA A 158 16.27 -7.86 2.85
N ILE A 159 16.75 -9.00 2.35
CA ILE A 159 16.30 -9.58 1.07
C ILE A 159 14.85 -10.10 1.17
N GLU A 160 14.51 -10.81 2.24
CA GLU A 160 13.16 -11.32 2.50
C GLU A 160 12.16 -10.14 2.57
N SER A 161 12.46 -9.14 3.40
CA SER A 161 11.66 -7.92 3.50
C SER A 161 11.60 -7.14 2.18
N CYS A 162 12.69 -7.13 1.40
CA CYS A 162 12.70 -6.49 0.09
C CYS A 162 11.74 -7.18 -0.88
N ALA A 163 11.79 -8.51 -0.95
CA ALA A 163 10.94 -9.29 -1.84
C ALA A 163 9.46 -9.17 -1.48
N GLU A 164 9.14 -9.24 -0.19
CA GLU A 164 7.77 -9.08 0.33
C GLU A 164 7.23 -7.68 0.02
N ASN A 165 7.97 -6.63 0.39
CA ASN A 165 7.56 -5.26 0.13
C ASN A 165 7.58 -4.88 -1.35
N LEU A 166 8.39 -5.52 -2.19
CA LEU A 166 8.32 -5.35 -3.65
C LEU A 166 7.01 -5.90 -4.20
N CYS A 167 6.60 -7.07 -3.71
CA CYS A 167 5.34 -7.69 -4.07
C CYS A 167 4.17 -6.76 -3.71
N ASP A 168 4.12 -6.29 -2.46
CA ASP A 168 2.99 -5.52 -1.94
C ASP A 168 3.01 -4.02 -2.29
N GLY A 169 4.22 -3.48 -2.42
CA GLY A 169 4.49 -2.08 -2.68
C GLY A 169 4.42 -1.69 -4.15
N VAL A 170 4.72 -2.62 -5.06
CA VAL A 170 4.89 -2.34 -6.50
C VAL A 170 4.18 -3.36 -7.39
N VAL A 171 4.53 -4.64 -7.29
CA VAL A 171 4.07 -5.66 -8.27
C VAL A 171 2.56 -5.84 -8.23
N ALA A 172 1.99 -6.09 -7.05
CA ALA A 172 0.55 -6.30 -6.91
C ALA A 172 -0.26 -5.02 -7.18
N PRO A 173 0.12 -3.82 -6.71
CA PRO A 173 -0.53 -2.57 -7.11
C PRO A 173 -0.54 -2.37 -8.63
N VAL A 174 0.60 -2.57 -9.30
CA VAL A 174 0.72 -2.48 -10.77
C VAL A 174 -0.18 -3.51 -11.45
N PHE A 175 -0.16 -4.75 -10.99
CA PHE A 175 -0.98 -5.83 -11.54
C PHE A 175 -2.47 -5.50 -11.49
N TRP A 176 -2.98 -5.07 -10.33
CA TRP A 176 -4.40 -4.72 -10.19
C TRP A 176 -4.77 -3.44 -10.93
N TYR A 177 -3.85 -2.48 -11.07
CA TYR A 177 -4.04 -1.32 -11.93
C TYR A 177 -4.19 -1.72 -13.41
N VAL A 178 -3.35 -2.62 -13.91
CA VAL A 178 -3.43 -3.09 -15.30
C VAL A 178 -4.75 -3.80 -15.58
N LEU A 179 -5.29 -4.56 -14.63
CA LEU A 179 -6.55 -5.29 -14.82
C LEU A 179 -7.80 -4.41 -14.71
N PHE A 180 -7.82 -3.49 -13.74
CA PHE A 180 -9.05 -2.76 -13.37
C PHE A 180 -8.89 -1.24 -13.26
N GLY A 181 -7.73 -0.70 -13.64
CA GLY A 181 -7.39 0.71 -13.48
C GLY A 181 -7.21 1.12 -12.03
N PHE A 182 -7.36 2.41 -11.76
CA PHE A 182 -7.24 2.98 -10.42
C PHE A 182 -8.12 2.29 -9.35
N PRO A 183 -9.39 1.89 -9.63
CA PRO A 183 -10.19 1.12 -8.68
C PRO A 183 -9.53 -0.18 -8.21
N GLY A 184 -8.89 -0.92 -9.11
CA GLY A 184 -8.21 -2.18 -8.76
C GLY A 184 -7.05 -1.95 -7.80
N LEU A 185 -6.22 -0.95 -8.11
CA LEU A 185 -5.06 -0.60 -7.30
C LEU A 185 -5.45 -0.17 -5.89
N ILE A 186 -6.43 0.73 -5.75
CA ILE A 186 -6.82 1.23 -4.43
C ILE A 186 -7.52 0.15 -3.61
N ILE A 187 -8.33 -0.72 -4.22
CA ILE A 187 -8.94 -1.87 -3.52
C ILE A 187 -7.85 -2.80 -3.00
N TYR A 188 -6.86 -3.14 -3.82
CA TYR A 188 -5.75 -3.98 -3.39
C TYR A 188 -4.99 -3.35 -2.21
N LYS A 189 -4.63 -2.06 -2.32
CA LYS A 189 -3.96 -1.33 -1.23
C LYS A 189 -4.79 -1.32 0.05
N SER A 190 -6.10 -1.19 -0.06
CA SER A 190 -6.99 -1.27 1.11
C SER A 190 -7.01 -2.64 1.76
N VAL A 191 -7.02 -3.72 0.97
CA VAL A 191 -6.94 -5.09 1.49
C VAL A 191 -5.60 -5.33 2.18
N ASN A 192 -4.49 -4.95 1.55
CA ASN A 192 -3.14 -5.08 2.13
C ASN A 192 -2.98 -4.24 3.42
N THR A 193 -3.60 -3.06 3.47
CA THR A 193 -3.65 -2.23 4.69
C THR A 193 -4.43 -2.92 5.81
N MET A 194 -5.60 -3.50 5.51
CA MET A 194 -6.38 -4.26 6.50
C MET A 194 -5.60 -5.48 6.99
N ASP A 195 -4.95 -6.23 6.11
CA ASP A 195 -4.14 -7.40 6.50
C ASP A 195 -3.03 -7.01 7.49
N SER A 196 -2.34 -5.90 7.21
CA SER A 196 -1.27 -5.37 8.07
C SER A 196 -1.75 -4.81 9.41
N MET A 197 -3.01 -4.37 9.53
CA MET A 197 -3.53 -3.74 10.76
C MET A 197 -4.36 -4.69 11.63
N ILE A 198 -5.19 -5.50 11.00
CA ILE A 198 -6.18 -6.35 11.66
C ILE A 198 -6.11 -7.82 11.23
N GLY A 199 -5.18 -8.24 10.37
CA GLY A 199 -5.02 -9.65 9.93
C GLY A 199 -4.15 -10.52 10.86
N HIS A 200 -3.66 -9.98 11.97
CA HIS A 200 -2.77 -10.70 12.87
C HIS A 200 -3.48 -11.81 13.65
N LYS A 201 -2.88 -13.00 13.72
CA LYS A 201 -3.45 -14.16 14.46
C LYS A 201 -3.27 -14.09 15.99
N ASN A 202 -3.45 -12.91 16.58
CA ASN A 202 -3.41 -12.69 18.03
C ASN A 202 -4.81 -12.73 18.66
N ALA A 203 -4.91 -12.70 19.99
CA ALA A 203 -6.20 -12.81 20.69
C ALA A 203 -7.21 -11.69 20.33
N LYS A 204 -6.73 -10.50 19.95
CA LYS A 204 -7.56 -9.35 19.56
C LYS A 204 -8.16 -9.50 18.16
N TYR A 205 -7.47 -10.14 17.23
CA TYR A 205 -7.90 -10.15 15.83
C TYR A 205 -8.25 -11.53 15.28
N ARG A 206 -7.79 -12.63 15.89
CA ARG A 206 -8.04 -14.01 15.43
C ARG A 206 -9.47 -14.34 14.99
N ALA A 207 -10.48 -13.74 15.62
CA ALA A 207 -11.89 -13.91 15.26
C ALA A 207 -12.46 -12.76 14.41
N PHE A 208 -11.86 -11.57 14.40
CA PHE A 208 -12.37 -10.38 13.72
C PHE A 208 -11.68 -10.10 12.37
N GLY A 209 -10.44 -10.53 12.17
CA GLY A 209 -9.67 -10.30 10.96
C GLY A 209 -8.58 -11.33 10.87
#